data_AF-A0A7W0N203-F1
#
_entry.id   AF-A0A7W0N203-F1
#
_cell.length_a   1.000
_cell.length_b   1.000
_cell.length_c   1.000
_cell.angle_alpha   90.00
_cell.angle_beta   90.00
_cell.angle_gamma   90.00
#
_symmetry.space_group_name_H-M   'P 1'
#
loop_
_entity.id
_entity.type
_entity.pdbx_description
1 polymer ?
#
loop_
_entity_poly.entity_id
_entity_poly.type
_entity_poly.pdbx_seq_one_letter_code
_entity_poly.pdbx_strand_id
1 'polypeptide(L)'
;ALGLLLAGGDFGSALLAAILLGAGTALVYPTLIAAVADAVQPVDRAPAIGVYRFWRDFGFVAGAFISGLAADTLGSGAAIALVAALTAVSGLWVAAASWASPQGLLEPSAGTMRGIGSPA
;
A
#
# COMPACT_ATOMS: atom_id res chain seq x y z
N ALA A 1 -6.17 2.48 14.87
CA ALA A 1 -5.54 1.48 15.74
C ALA A 1 -4.45 2.08 16.63
N LEU A 2 -3.34 2.60 16.07
CA LEU A 2 -2.23 3.14 16.87
C LEU A 2 -2.64 4.33 17.78
N GLY A 3 -3.54 5.19 17.33
CA GLY A 3 -4.12 6.24 18.19
C GLY A 3 -4.88 5.71 19.40
N LEU A 4 -5.48 4.51 19.33
CA LEU A 4 -6.13 3.87 20.48
C LEU A 4 -5.09 3.43 21.52
N LEU A 5 -3.90 2.99 21.08
CA LEU A 5 -2.81 2.64 21.98
C LEU A 5 -2.22 3.87 22.71
N LEU A 6 -2.32 5.05 22.09
CA LEU A 6 -1.87 6.31 22.71
C LEU A 6 -2.86 6.89 23.72
N ALA A 7 -4.15 6.61 23.57
CA ALA A 7 -5.19 7.14 24.44
C ALA A 7 -5.19 6.52 25.87
N GLY A 8 -4.41 5.46 26.10
CA GLY A 8 -4.45 4.65 27.33
C GLY A 8 -5.75 3.83 27.42
N GLY A 9 -5.94 2.85 28.30
CA GLY A 9 -5.07 2.04 29.15
C GLY A 9 -5.89 0.86 29.69
N ASP A 10 -6.97 0.51 28.97
CA ASP A 10 -7.86 -0.59 29.31
C ASP A 10 -7.71 -1.72 28.29
N PHE A 11 -8.13 -2.91 28.70
CA PHE A 11 -8.03 -4.08 27.85
C PHE A 11 -8.88 -3.96 26.58
N GLY A 12 -10.01 -3.25 26.64
CA GLY A 12 -10.94 -3.10 25.52
C GLY A 12 -10.33 -2.30 24.36
N SER A 13 -9.68 -1.17 24.66
CA SER A 13 -9.01 -0.33 23.67
C SER A 13 -7.79 -1.04 23.06
N ALA A 14 -7.04 -1.78 23.87
CA ALA A 14 -5.92 -2.60 23.41
C ALA A 14 -6.39 -3.75 22.51
N LEU A 15 -7.46 -4.45 22.88
CA LEU A 15 -8.04 -5.53 22.08
C LEU A 15 -8.57 -5.02 20.74
N LEU A 16 -9.31 -3.92 20.74
CA LEU A 16 -9.79 -3.30 19.51
C LEU A 16 -8.63 -2.83 18.64
N ALA A 17 -7.59 -2.23 19.22
CA ALA A 17 -6.39 -1.85 18.49
C ALA A 17 -5.70 -3.06 17.83
N ALA A 18 -5.58 -4.18 18.55
CA ALA A 18 -5.00 -5.42 18.03
C ALA A 18 -5.83 -6.02 16.89
N ILE A 19 -7.15 -6.05 17.02
CA ILE A 19 -8.06 -6.52 15.95
C ILE A 19 -7.90 -5.64 14.70
N LEU A 20 -7.92 -4.32 14.86
CA LEU A 20 -7.77 -3.38 13.75
C LEU A 20 -6.39 -3.47 13.10
N LEU A 21 -5.33 -3.65 13.89
CA LEU A 21 -3.98 -3.89 13.38
C LEU A 21 -3.92 -5.20 12.59
N GLY A 22 -4.46 -6.29 13.12
CA GLY A 22 -4.47 -7.60 12.45
C GLY A 22 -5.28 -7.59 11.16
N ALA A 23 -6.47 -6.99 11.18
CA ALA A 23 -7.29 -6.82 9.98
C ALA A 23 -6.59 -5.96 8.93
N GLY A 24 -5.98 -4.85 9.34
CA GLY A 24 -5.21 -3.99 8.45
C GLY A 24 -4.03 -4.72 7.80
N THR A 25 -3.18 -5.37 8.60
CA THR A 25 -1.97 -6.06 8.09
C THR A 25 -2.30 -7.25 7.20
N ALA A 26 -3.38 -7.98 7.47
CA ALA A 26 -3.85 -9.08 6.61
C ALA A 26 -4.15 -8.64 5.18
N LEU A 27 -4.61 -7.39 5.00
CA LEU A 27 -4.95 -6.84 3.69
C LEU A 27 -3.74 -6.26 2.94
N VAL A 28 -2.68 -5.84 3.65
CA VAL A 28 -1.53 -5.13 3.04
C VAL A 28 -0.83 -5.96 1.98
N TYR A 29 -0.36 -7.16 2.32
CA TYR A 29 0.44 -7.95 1.39
C TYR A 29 -0.28 -8.33 0.08
N PRO A 30 -1.51 -8.89 0.11
CA PRO A 30 -2.22 -9.24 -1.12
C PRO A 30 -2.58 -8.02 -1.98
N THR A 31 -2.98 -6.90 -1.36
CA THR A 31 -3.35 -5.69 -2.11
C THR A 31 -2.14 -5.02 -2.78
N LEU A 32 -1.02 -4.90 -2.08
CA LEU A 32 0.19 -4.29 -2.62
C LEU A 32 0.81 -5.11 -3.76
N ILE A 33 0.84 -6.44 -3.64
CA ILE A 33 1.34 -7.28 -4.74
C ILE A 33 0.45 -7.20 -5.97
N ALA A 34 -0.88 -7.19 -5.79
CA ALA A 34 -1.81 -7.00 -6.89
C ALA A 34 -1.56 -5.65 -7.58
N ALA A 35 -1.44 -4.56 -6.81
CA ALA A 35 -1.16 -3.23 -7.34
C ALA A 35 0.16 -3.16 -8.13
N VAL A 36 1.23 -3.78 -7.66
CA VAL A 36 2.50 -3.86 -8.41
C VAL A 36 2.34 -4.68 -9.69
N ALA A 37 1.60 -5.79 -9.65
CA ALA A 37 1.39 -6.65 -10.81
C ALA A 37 0.52 -6.00 -11.90
N ASP A 38 -0.46 -5.17 -11.49
CA ASP A 38 -1.33 -4.42 -12.40
C ASP A 38 -0.59 -3.28 -13.11
N ALA A 39 0.45 -2.72 -12.47
CA ALA A 39 1.25 -1.63 -13.02
C ALA A 39 2.38 -2.08 -13.97
N VAL A 40 2.68 -3.39 -14.04
CA VAL A 40 3.90 -3.90 -14.69
C VAL A 40 3.57 -4.96 -15.74
N GLN A 41 4.21 -4.85 -16.92
CA GLN A 41 4.07 -5.80 -18.01
C GLN A 41 4.52 -7.21 -17.58
N PRO A 42 3.92 -8.30 -18.10
CA PRO A 42 4.19 -9.65 -17.61
C PRO A 42 5.68 -10.05 -17.56
N VAL A 43 6.47 -9.61 -18.53
CA VAL A 43 7.91 -9.91 -18.62
C VAL A 43 8.74 -9.21 -17.52
N ASP A 44 8.28 -8.07 -17.01
CA ASP A 44 9.00 -7.23 -16.03
C ASP A 44 8.53 -7.44 -14.59
N ARG A 45 7.53 -8.31 -14.36
CA ARG A 45 6.94 -8.52 -13.02
C ARG A 45 7.93 -9.07 -12.01
N ALA A 46 8.78 -10.02 -12.42
CA ALA A 46 9.75 -10.64 -11.53
C ALA A 46 10.74 -9.64 -10.91
N PRO A 47 11.44 -8.79 -11.69
CA PRO A 47 12.31 -7.77 -11.11
C PRO A 47 11.53 -6.69 -10.32
N ALA A 48 10.34 -6.29 -10.77
CA ALA A 48 9.53 -5.31 -10.04
C ALA A 48 9.09 -5.81 -8.65
N ILE A 49 8.66 -7.07 -8.54
CA ILE A 49 8.37 -7.71 -7.25
C ILE A 49 9.63 -7.80 -6.39
N GLY A 50 10.80 -8.01 -6.99
CA GLY A 50 12.09 -7.97 -6.30
C GLY A 50 12.37 -6.62 -5.63
N VAL A 51 12.17 -5.51 -6.35
CA VAL A 51 12.33 -4.15 -5.81
C VAL A 51 11.32 -3.88 -4.70
N TYR A 52 10.05 -4.26 -4.89
CA TYR A 52 9.02 -4.15 -3.84
C TYR A 52 9.43 -4.89 -2.57
N ARG A 53 9.89 -6.14 -2.70
CA ARG A 53 10.33 -6.95 -1.56
C ARG A 53 11.54 -6.35 -0.87
N PHE A 54 12.52 -5.85 -1.62
CA PHE A 54 13.68 -5.17 -1.06
C PHE A 54 13.26 -4.02 -0.15
N TRP A 55 12.41 -3.11 -0.63
CA TRP A 55 11.94 -1.98 0.16
C TRP A 55 11.10 -2.39 1.36
N ARG A 56 10.23 -3.39 1.19
CA ARG A 56 9.43 -3.95 2.29
C ARG A 56 10.32 -4.51 3.39
N ASP A 57 11.32 -5.32 3.03
CA ASP A 57 12.16 -6.02 3.98
C ASP A 57 13.14 -5.07 4.67
N PHE A 58 13.67 -4.09 3.93
CA PHE A 58 14.44 -2.99 4.50
C PHE A 58 13.63 -2.20 5.53
N GLY A 59 12.33 -2.01 5.28
CA GLY A 59 11.41 -1.36 6.20
C GLY A 59 11.32 -2.04 7.57
N PHE A 60 11.44 -3.38 7.66
CA PHE A 60 11.46 -4.07 8.95
C PHE A 60 12.70 -3.68 9.78
N VAL A 61 13.87 -3.62 9.14
CA VAL A 61 15.13 -3.29 9.81
C VAL A 61 15.17 -1.81 10.18
N ALA A 62 14.93 -0.92 9.21
CA ALA A 62 14.94 0.51 9.43
C ALA A 62 13.87 0.94 10.43
N GLY A 63 12.66 0.37 10.32
CA GLY A 63 11.55 0.64 11.22
C GLY A 63 11.85 0.21 12.66
N ALA A 64 12.36 -1.02 12.87
CA ALA A 64 12.76 -1.49 14.19
C ALA A 64 13.87 -0.63 14.80
N PHE A 65 14.87 -0.25 14.00
CA PHE A 65 15.96 0.60 14.45
C PHE A 65 15.48 2.00 14.87
N ILE A 66 14.70 2.67 14.02
CA ILE A 66 14.20 4.03 14.29
C ILE A 66 13.22 4.02 15.46
N SER A 67 12.28 3.06 15.49
CA SER A 67 11.29 2.98 16.57
C SER A 67 11.91 2.56 17.90
N GLY A 68 12.90 1.67 17.90
CA GLY A 68 13.67 1.29 19.09
C GLY A 68 14.43 2.49 19.65
N LEU A 69 15.17 3.21 18.80
CA LEU A 69 15.89 4.41 19.21
C LEU A 69 14.94 5.50 19.75
N ALA A 70 13.78 5.71 19.10
CA ALA A 70 12.77 6.63 19.57
C ALA A 70 12.17 6.19 20.92
N ALA A 71 11.94 4.89 21.12
CA ALA A 71 11.43 4.37 22.38
C ALA A 71 12.45 4.53 23.52
N ASP A 72 13.73 4.27 23.25
CA ASP A 72 14.80 4.37 24.25
C ASP A 72 15.07 5.83 24.68
N THR A 73 14.92 6.79 23.75
CA THR A 73 15.25 8.21 24.00
C THR A 73 14.06 9.06 24.39
N LEU A 74 12.87 8.79 23.83
CA LEU A 74 11.66 9.62 23.97
C LEU A 74 10.49 8.87 24.64
N GLY A 75 10.66 7.56 24.89
CA GLY A 75 9.63 6.70 25.46
C GLY A 75 8.72 6.04 24.41
N SER A 76 8.02 4.98 24.84
CA SER A 76 7.17 4.16 23.98
C SER A 76 6.01 4.93 23.35
N GLY A 77 5.43 5.90 24.07
CA GLY A 77 4.36 6.75 23.53
C GLY A 77 4.81 7.57 22.31
N ALA A 78 6.00 8.18 22.38
CA ALA A 78 6.56 8.93 21.26
C ALA A 78 6.88 8.01 20.06
N ALA A 79 7.41 6.81 20.32
CA ALA A 79 7.65 5.82 19.27
C ALA A 79 6.35 5.38 18.57
N ILE A 80 5.28 5.11 19.33
CA ILE A 80 3.96 4.75 18.78
C ILE A 80 3.40 5.93 17.96
N ALA A 81 3.51 7.17 18.46
CA ALA A 81 3.07 8.36 17.74
C ALA A 81 3.82 8.56 16.42
N LEU A 82 5.13 8.32 16.40
CA LEU A 82 5.95 8.36 15.19
C LEU A 82 5.44 7.35 14.14
N VAL A 83 5.25 6.08 14.53
CA VAL A 83 4.74 5.04 13.63
C VAL A 83 3.33 5.38 13.15
N ALA A 84 2.48 5.92 14.03
CA ALA A 84 1.13 6.36 13.68
C ALA A 84 1.14 7.48 12.62
N ALA A 85 1.97 8.50 12.82
CA ALA A 85 2.11 9.62 11.89
C ALA A 85 2.64 9.15 10.53
N LEU A 86 3.71 8.36 10.51
CA LEU A 86 4.29 7.82 9.27
C LEU A 86 3.27 6.96 8.49
N THR A 87 2.53 6.09 9.18
CA THR A 87 1.50 5.26 8.56
C THR A 87 0.36 6.11 7.99
N ALA A 88 -0.11 7.11 8.74
CA ALA A 88 -1.17 8.00 8.29
C ALA A 88 -0.75 8.83 7.08
N VAL A 89 0.44 9.44 7.12
CA VAL A 89 0.99 10.23 6.00
C VAL A 89 1.16 9.37 4.75
N SER A 90 1.66 8.14 4.87
CA SER A 90 1.78 7.20 3.76
C SER A 90 0.40 6.88 3.14
N GLY A 91 -0.59 6.54 3.97
CA GLY A 91 -1.94 6.26 3.50
C GLY A 91 -2.60 7.45 2.81
N LEU A 92 -2.44 8.65 3.37
CA LEU A 92 -2.95 9.89 2.77
C LEU A 92 -2.27 10.21 1.44
N TRP A 93 -0.95 10.01 1.35
CA TRP A 93 -0.20 10.19 0.11
C TRP A 93 -0.74 9.28 -1.01
N VAL A 94 -0.95 8.00 -0.71
CA VAL A 94 -1.51 7.04 -1.68
C VAL A 94 -2.96 7.39 -2.03
N ALA A 95 -3.78 7.79 -1.05
CA ALA A 95 -5.16 8.18 -1.28
C ALA A 95 -5.29 9.44 -2.16
N ALA A 96 -4.31 10.35 -2.09
CA ALA A 96 -4.26 11.55 -2.92
C ALA A 96 -3.63 11.31 -4.31
N ALA A 97 -2.95 10.19 -4.53
CA ALA A 97 -2.28 9.90 -5.79
C ALA A 97 -3.30 9.56 -6.91
N SER A 98 -3.33 10.37 -7.96
CA SER A 98 -4.12 10.08 -9.17
C SER A 98 -3.32 9.18 -10.12
N TRP A 99 -3.63 7.88 -10.14
CA TRP A 99 -3.05 6.94 -11.10
C TRP A 99 -3.68 7.16 -12.48
N ALA A 100 -2.87 7.39 -13.52
CA ALA A 100 -3.36 7.60 -14.87
C ALA A 100 -3.80 6.26 -15.50
N SER A 101 -5.08 6.14 -15.86
CA SER A 101 -5.60 5.00 -16.64
C SER A 101 -5.18 5.14 -18.11
N PRO A 102 -4.59 4.11 -18.75
CA PRO A 102 -4.36 4.10 -20.20
C PRO A 102 -5.68 3.94 -20.97
N GLN A 103 -6.49 5.01 -21.04
CA GLN A 103 -7.81 4.99 -21.70
C GLN A 103 -7.72 5.12 -23.24
N GLY A 104 -6.52 5.30 -23.81
CA GLY A 104 -6.34 5.62 -25.23
C GLY A 104 -6.15 4.44 -26.20
N LEU A 105 -6.13 3.19 -25.73
CA LEU A 105 -5.83 2.02 -26.58
C LEU A 105 -7.06 1.16 -26.93
N LEU A 106 -8.24 1.51 -26.41
CA LEU A 106 -9.49 0.77 -26.63
C LEU A 106 -10.47 1.45 -27.58
N GLU A 107 -10.13 2.57 -28.23
CA GLU A 107 -10.93 3.05 -29.35
C GLU A 107 -10.63 2.16 -30.57
N PRO A 108 -11.56 1.28 -30.98
CA PRO A 108 -11.43 0.61 -32.25
C PRO A 108 -11.65 1.71 -33.29
N SER A 109 -10.63 2.02 -34.10
CA SER A 109 -10.77 2.94 -35.22
C SER A 109 -11.98 2.51 -36.04
N ALA A 110 -13.07 3.27 -35.96
CA ALA A 110 -14.38 3.01 -36.58
C ALA A 110 -14.35 3.16 -38.12
N GLY A 111 -13.21 2.88 -38.76
CA GLY A 111 -12.93 3.14 -40.17
C GLY A 111 -12.91 1.92 -41.09
N THR A 112 -12.82 0.68 -40.58
CA THR A 112 -12.51 -0.48 -41.47
C THR A 112 -13.71 -1.39 -41.79
N MET A 113 -14.90 -1.17 -41.21
CA MET A 113 -16.11 -1.97 -41.51
C MET A 113 -17.09 -1.28 -42.50
N ARG A 114 -16.59 -0.52 -43.48
CA ARG A 114 -17.39 0.01 -44.62
C ARG A 114 -16.91 -0.53 -45.98
N GLY A 115 -16.62 -1.83 -46.08
CA GLY A 115 -16.14 -2.40 -47.35
C GLY A 115 -16.62 -3.81 -47.70
N ILE A 116 -17.41 -4.48 -46.86
CA ILE A 116 -17.82 -5.87 -47.09
C ILE A 116 -19.35 -5.96 -47.17
N GLY A 117 -19.86 -5.60 -48.34
CA GLY A 117 -21.20 -5.86 -48.89
C GLY A 117 -21.13 -5.45 -50.37
N SER A 118 -21.49 -6.24 -51.38
CA SER A 118 -22.54 -7.26 -51.52
C SER A 118 -22.12 -8.27 -52.60
N PRO A 119 -22.60 -9.53 -52.57
CA PRO A 119 -22.57 -10.39 -53.75
C PRO A 119 -23.62 -9.90 -54.77
N ALA A 120 -23.22 -9.86 -56.05
CA ALA A 120 -24.08 -9.87 -57.22
C ALA A 120 -23.31 -10.57 -58.35
#